data_AF-A0A422NDS8-F1
#
_entry.id   AF-A0A422NDS8-F1
#
_cell.length_a   1.000
_cell.length_b   1.000
_cell.length_c   1.000
_cell.angle_alpha   90.00
_cell.angle_beta   90.00
_cell.angle_gamma   90.00
#
_symmetry.space_group_name_H-M   'P 1'
#
loop_
_entity.id
_entity.type
_entity.pdbx_description
1 polymer ?
#
loop_
_entity_poly.entity_id
_entity_poly.type
_entity_poly.pdbx_seq_one_letter_code
_entity_poly.pdbx_strand_id
1 'polypeptide(L)'
;MKLLGTSTAEKEQMQLIDMYVPDEEVDWTSDAYIRPNGDERSHRACDDCPAHRILTACFSTLLIIIGVAAFIFVAVVGSLPEQMGLHLNCTTLFFFLVCPGIFFLFVGLVGVVSAWRETQFASVLFSVLVAIPAFVLLEAGMLLLVVYLKVVSSNFLADVWELAVPRAPDVICEFQERLQCSGFAPSQCCVSNLTAAGLPNVSSCYLVAEDGVTTLDPHTLQPVSWPSRVCAPTCVSSNVYNATCQERFENLCRKMLPPSCGGFFAVGFVFLGFGVLACYRVTGKRIQDILPSVRL
;
A
#
# COMPACT_ATOMS: atom_id res chain seq x y z
N MET A 1 -99.95 -13.14 -33.46
CA MET A 1 -99.52 -13.85 -34.69
C MET A 1 -98.13 -14.40 -34.41
N LYS A 2 -97.98 -15.73 -34.50
CA LYS A 2 -96.78 -16.60 -34.50
C LYS A 2 -95.59 -16.36 -33.53
N LEU A 3 -95.33 -17.43 -32.78
CA LEU A 3 -94.19 -17.80 -31.93
C LEU A 3 -92.84 -17.90 -32.67
N LEU A 4 -91.75 -17.67 -31.94
CA LEU A 4 -90.49 -18.45 -31.84
C LEU A 4 -89.59 -17.69 -30.83
N GLY A 5 -89.28 -18.21 -29.64
CA GLY A 5 -88.23 -19.21 -29.38
C GLY A 5 -86.85 -18.53 -29.53
N THR A 6 -85.99 -18.37 -28.52
CA THR A 6 -85.55 -19.31 -27.49
C THR A 6 -84.80 -18.58 -26.35
N SER A 7 -84.78 -19.23 -25.19
CA SER A 7 -84.01 -18.90 -23.99
C SER A 7 -82.51 -18.65 -24.23
N THR A 8 -81.91 -17.74 -23.46
CA THR A 8 -80.83 -18.06 -22.50
C THR A 8 -80.55 -16.87 -21.59
N ALA A 9 -80.24 -17.16 -20.33
CA ALA A 9 -79.88 -16.20 -19.30
C ALA A 9 -78.55 -15.51 -19.64
N GLU A 10 -78.58 -14.18 -19.78
CA GLU A 10 -77.36 -13.39 -19.87
C GLU A 10 -76.96 -12.93 -18.47
N LYS A 11 -75.99 -13.68 -17.94
CA LYS A 11 -75.19 -13.37 -16.76
C LYS A 11 -74.72 -11.92 -16.79
N GLU A 12 -74.67 -11.31 -15.62
CA GLU A 12 -73.80 -10.18 -15.31
C GLU A 12 -72.45 -10.32 -16.03
N GLN A 13 -72.23 -9.51 -17.06
CA GLN A 13 -70.88 -9.27 -17.56
C GLN A 13 -70.19 -8.38 -16.53
N MET A 14 -69.48 -9.05 -15.63
CA MET A 14 -68.31 -8.50 -14.95
C MET A 14 -67.41 -7.92 -16.03
N GLN A 15 -67.40 -6.59 -16.16
CA GLN A 15 -66.41 -5.92 -17.00
C GLN A 15 -65.04 -6.29 -16.45
N LEU A 16 -64.32 -7.10 -17.22
CA LEU A 16 -62.91 -7.37 -17.02
C LEU A 16 -62.20 -6.01 -17.14
N ILE A 17 -61.84 -5.41 -16.02
CA ILE A 17 -60.91 -4.30 -16.00
C ILE A 17 -59.59 -4.92 -16.45
N ASP A 18 -59.21 -4.68 -17.70
CA ASP A 18 -57.84 -4.93 -18.17
C ASP A 18 -56.92 -4.09 -17.28
N MET A 19 -56.38 -4.75 -16.26
CA MET A 19 -55.34 -4.19 -15.40
C MET A 19 -54.09 -4.10 -16.27
N TYR A 20 -53.86 -2.91 -16.83
CA TYR A 20 -52.59 -2.57 -17.45
C TYR A 20 -51.50 -2.73 -16.40
N VAL A 21 -50.69 -3.79 -16.52
CA VAL A 21 -49.46 -3.99 -15.75
C VAL A 21 -48.37 -3.23 -16.50
N PRO A 22 -47.84 -2.10 -15.98
CA PRO A 22 -46.71 -1.43 -16.60
C PRO A 22 -45.46 -2.30 -16.42
N ASP A 23 -44.61 -2.34 -17.44
CA ASP A 23 -43.29 -2.97 -17.36
C ASP A 23 -42.48 -2.44 -16.17
N GLU A 24 -41.74 -3.34 -15.52
CA GLU A 24 -41.06 -3.20 -14.21
C GLU A 24 -40.01 -2.07 -14.10
N GLU A 25 -39.89 -1.16 -15.07
CA GLU A 25 -38.84 -0.13 -15.12
C GLU A 25 -39.31 1.28 -14.73
N VAL A 26 -40.52 1.43 -14.19
CA VAL A 26 -41.12 2.75 -13.96
C VAL A 26 -41.63 2.89 -12.51
N ASP A 27 -40.67 3.01 -11.61
CA ASP A 27 -40.81 3.01 -10.14
C ASP A 27 -41.36 4.32 -9.53
N TRP A 28 -42.22 5.05 -10.24
CA TRP A 28 -42.88 6.27 -9.72
C TRP A 28 -44.36 6.10 -9.39
N THR A 29 -44.96 4.96 -9.76
CA THR A 29 -46.39 4.68 -9.49
C THR A 29 -46.62 3.88 -8.21
N SER A 30 -45.58 3.25 -7.66
CA SER A 30 -45.62 2.46 -6.41
C SER A 30 -45.74 3.33 -5.16
N ASP A 31 -45.20 4.56 -5.16
CA ASP A 31 -45.23 5.46 -4.01
C ASP A 31 -46.63 6.09 -3.76
N ALA A 32 -47.50 6.14 -4.77
CA ALA A 32 -48.81 6.77 -4.66
C ALA A 32 -49.90 5.85 -4.09
N TYR A 33 -49.77 4.53 -4.25
CA TYR A 33 -50.83 3.57 -3.93
C TYR A 33 -50.61 2.78 -2.63
N ILE A 34 -49.45 2.92 -1.97
CA ILE A 34 -49.16 2.28 -0.68
C ILE A 34 -49.42 3.28 0.47
N ARG A 35 -50.66 3.76 0.66
CA ARG A 35 -51.06 4.42 1.92
C ARG A 35 -52.55 4.22 2.28
N PRO A 36 -52.93 3.09 2.91
CA PRO A 36 -54.18 3.01 3.66
C PRO A 36 -53.99 3.43 5.13
N ASN A 37 -52.79 3.30 5.69
CA ASN A 37 -52.46 3.74 7.04
C ASN A 37 -51.32 4.76 6.96
N GLY A 38 -51.62 6.00 7.31
CA GLY A 38 -50.68 7.13 7.32
C GLY A 38 -49.61 7.02 8.40
N ASP A 39 -48.85 5.92 8.43
CA ASP A 39 -47.55 5.91 9.07
C ASP A 39 -46.63 6.75 8.17
N GLU A 40 -46.36 7.99 8.61
CA GLU A 40 -45.17 8.70 8.15
C GLU A 40 -44.01 7.70 8.18
N ARG A 41 -43.23 7.62 7.08
CA ARG A 41 -41.89 7.02 7.18
C ARG A 41 -41.28 7.68 8.39
N SER A 42 -41.08 6.93 9.48
CA SER A 42 -40.28 7.44 10.59
C SER A 42 -38.98 7.85 9.93
N HIS A 43 -38.74 9.15 9.80
CA HIS A 43 -37.42 9.66 9.47
C HIS A 43 -36.54 9.22 10.64
N ARG A 44 -36.09 7.97 10.60
CA ARG A 44 -35.06 7.45 11.49
C ARG A 44 -33.83 8.25 11.11
N ALA A 45 -33.58 9.27 11.91
CA ALA A 45 -32.53 10.25 11.75
C ALA A 45 -31.10 9.68 11.84
N CYS A 46 -30.89 8.38 11.63
CA CYS A 46 -29.58 7.71 11.70
C CYS A 46 -29.38 6.50 10.76
N ASP A 47 -30.39 6.00 10.02
CA ASP A 47 -30.21 4.79 9.19
C ASP A 47 -29.69 5.09 7.76
N ASP A 48 -29.96 6.29 7.23
CA ASP A 48 -29.41 6.79 5.96
C ASP A 48 -28.46 7.96 6.23
N CYS A 49 -27.32 7.72 6.87
CA CYS A 49 -26.31 8.78 7.04
C CYS A 49 -25.59 9.06 5.70
N PRO A 50 -25.84 10.17 4.97
CA PRO A 50 -25.08 10.50 3.75
C PRO A 50 -23.58 10.63 4.00
N ALA A 51 -23.18 10.80 5.27
CA ALA A 51 -21.80 10.87 5.72
C ALA A 51 -20.96 9.65 5.27
N HIS A 52 -21.48 8.43 5.31
CA HIS A 52 -20.70 7.27 4.89
C HIS A 52 -20.43 7.30 3.37
N ARG A 53 -21.42 7.75 2.58
CA ARG A 53 -21.30 7.85 1.12
C ARG A 53 -20.27 8.89 0.73
N ILE A 54 -20.33 10.06 1.38
CA ILE A 54 -19.36 11.15 1.20
C ILE A 54 -17.96 10.67 1.60
N LEU A 55 -17.81 9.99 2.74
CA LEU A 55 -16.51 9.47 3.19
C LEU A 55 -15.90 8.47 2.20
N THR A 56 -16.69 7.52 1.68
CA THR A 56 -16.21 6.57 0.66
C THR A 56 -15.89 7.26 -0.65
N ALA A 57 -16.71 8.22 -1.09
CA ALA A 57 -16.43 8.99 -2.30
C ALA A 57 -15.11 9.77 -2.15
N CYS A 58 -14.93 10.51 -1.06
CA CYS A 58 -13.70 11.25 -0.76
C CYS A 58 -12.48 10.32 -0.70
N PHE A 59 -12.56 9.21 0.03
CA PHE A 59 -11.46 8.24 0.10
C PHE A 59 -11.13 7.64 -1.27
N SER A 60 -12.15 7.32 -2.06
CA SER A 60 -11.97 6.79 -3.41
C SER A 60 -11.34 7.81 -4.36
N THR A 61 -11.74 9.07 -4.27
CA THR A 61 -11.10 10.17 -5.01
C THR A 61 -9.65 10.35 -4.59
N LEU A 62 -9.32 10.23 -3.30
CA LEU A 62 -7.93 10.25 -2.83
C LEU A 62 -7.12 9.09 -3.44
N LEU A 63 -7.66 7.87 -3.50
CA LEU A 63 -6.99 6.73 -4.16
C LEU A 63 -6.74 7.01 -5.65
N ILE A 64 -7.70 7.64 -6.34
CA ILE A 64 -7.52 8.04 -7.74
C ILE A 64 -6.38 9.06 -7.86
N ILE A 65 -6.37 10.10 -7.02
CA ILE A 65 -5.32 11.13 -7.03
C ILE A 65 -3.95 10.52 -6.77
N ILE A 66 -3.83 9.61 -5.79
CA ILE A 66 -2.58 8.89 -5.49
C ILE A 66 -2.13 8.06 -6.69
N GLY A 67 -3.06 7.34 -7.32
CA GLY A 67 -2.79 6.57 -8.53
C GLY A 67 -2.24 7.46 -9.65
N VAL A 68 -2.95 8.53 -10.00
CA VAL A 68 -2.52 9.51 -11.03
C VAL A 68 -1.15 10.12 -10.70
N ALA A 69 -0.95 10.53 -9.44
CA ALA A 69 0.31 11.12 -8.99
C ALA A 69 1.49 10.16 -9.18
N ALA A 70 1.30 8.86 -8.96
CA ALA A 70 2.34 7.85 -9.20
C ALA A 70 2.75 7.80 -10.69
N PHE A 71 1.79 7.86 -11.63
CA PHE A 71 2.12 7.90 -13.07
C PHE A 71 2.84 9.19 -13.46
N ILE A 72 2.38 10.33 -12.97
CA ILE A 72 3.03 11.62 -13.24
C ILE A 72 4.47 11.59 -12.72
N PHE A 73 4.69 11.08 -11.50
CA PHE A 73 6.02 10.96 -10.94
C PHE A 73 6.92 10.06 -11.80
N VAL A 74 6.45 8.88 -12.21
CA VAL A 74 7.21 7.97 -13.08
C VAL A 74 7.53 8.63 -14.43
N ALA A 75 6.58 9.34 -15.03
CA ALA A 75 6.78 10.03 -16.31
C ALA A 75 7.83 11.14 -16.20
N VAL A 76 7.79 11.94 -15.13
CA VAL A 76 8.74 13.02 -14.87
C VAL A 76 10.13 12.47 -14.57
N VAL A 77 10.23 11.51 -13.65
CA VAL A 77 11.52 10.92 -13.25
C VAL A 77 12.16 10.15 -14.41
N GLY A 78 11.36 9.40 -15.17
CA GLY A 78 11.83 8.67 -16.36
C GLY A 78 12.36 9.59 -17.46
N SER A 79 11.92 10.85 -17.52
CA SER A 79 12.40 11.83 -18.50
C SER A 79 13.69 12.56 -18.09
N LEU A 80 14.09 12.50 -16.81
CA LEU A 80 15.23 13.23 -16.25
C LEU A 80 16.11 12.38 -15.31
N PRO A 81 16.64 11.23 -15.78
CA PRO A 81 17.41 10.32 -14.93
C PRO A 81 18.69 10.94 -14.37
N GLU A 82 19.39 11.79 -15.16
CA GLU A 82 20.68 12.36 -14.77
C GLU A 82 20.59 13.44 -13.67
N GLN A 83 19.44 14.10 -13.51
CA GLN A 83 19.28 15.19 -12.54
C GLN A 83 18.91 14.71 -11.14
N MET A 84 18.36 13.50 -10.99
CA MET A 84 17.89 13.03 -9.69
C MET A 84 18.92 12.20 -8.92
N GLY A 85 20.08 11.89 -9.50
CA GLY A 85 21.12 11.07 -8.84
C GLY A 85 20.63 9.68 -8.40
N LEU A 86 19.44 9.27 -8.85
CA LEU A 86 18.82 8.00 -8.52
C LEU A 86 19.18 7.00 -9.61
N HIS A 87 20.16 6.15 -9.36
CA HIS A 87 20.39 4.92 -10.14
C HIS A 87 19.30 3.87 -9.85
N LEU A 88 18.04 4.27 -9.87
CA LEU A 88 16.91 3.35 -9.82
C LEU A 88 16.74 2.76 -11.22
N ASN A 89 16.98 1.45 -11.36
CA ASN A 89 16.64 0.72 -12.57
C ASN A 89 15.17 1.01 -12.92
N CYS A 90 14.90 1.43 -14.16
CA CYS A 90 13.54 1.73 -14.66
C CYS A 90 12.54 0.60 -14.34
N THR A 91 12.99 -0.65 -14.38
CA THR A 91 12.22 -1.84 -14.04
C THR A 91 11.71 -1.81 -12.59
N THR A 92 12.57 -1.44 -11.65
CA THR A 92 12.23 -1.36 -10.22
C THR A 92 11.20 -0.25 -10.00
N LEU A 93 11.42 0.92 -10.60
CA LEU A 93 10.50 2.06 -10.49
C LEU A 93 9.11 1.72 -11.06
N PHE A 94 9.06 1.00 -12.19
CA PHE A 94 7.83 0.52 -12.78
C PHE A 94 7.06 -0.40 -11.82
N PHE A 95 7.71 -1.44 -11.27
CA PHE A 95 7.03 -2.39 -10.38
C PHE A 95 6.60 -1.77 -9.05
N PHE A 96 7.39 -0.86 -8.47
CA PHE A 96 7.10 -0.29 -7.15
C PHE A 96 6.14 0.90 -7.16
N LEU A 97 6.01 1.64 -8.27
CA LEU A 97 5.06 2.77 -8.36
C LEU A 97 3.89 2.53 -9.31
N VAL A 98 4.15 1.99 -10.51
CA VAL A 98 3.13 1.92 -11.56
C VAL A 98 2.10 0.83 -11.23
N CYS A 99 2.53 -0.36 -10.83
CA CYS A 99 1.60 -1.46 -10.51
C CYS A 99 0.65 -1.10 -9.34
N PRO A 100 1.14 -0.60 -8.17
CA PRO A 100 0.26 -0.11 -7.11
C PRO A 100 -0.59 1.09 -7.54
N GLY A 101 -0.07 1.98 -8.40
CA GLY A 101 -0.79 3.12 -8.93
C GLY A 101 -2.00 2.72 -9.78
N ILE A 102 -1.85 1.77 -10.72
CA ILE A 102 -2.96 1.19 -11.50
C ILE A 102 -3.99 0.57 -10.56
N PHE A 103 -3.53 -0.18 -9.56
CA PHE A 103 -4.41 -0.81 -8.60
C PHE A 103 -5.24 0.23 -7.83
N PHE A 104 -4.63 1.27 -7.27
CA PHE A 104 -5.34 2.32 -6.54
C PHE A 104 -6.30 3.12 -7.43
N LEU A 105 -5.96 3.37 -8.71
CA LEU A 105 -6.90 3.94 -9.67
C LEU A 105 -8.14 3.05 -9.81
N PHE A 106 -7.95 1.75 -10.02
CA PHE A 106 -9.05 0.81 -10.19
C PHE A 106 -9.91 0.71 -8.94
N VAL A 107 -9.30 0.56 -7.76
CA VAL A 107 -10.03 0.54 -6.47
C VAL A 107 -10.81 1.83 -6.26
N GLY A 108 -10.21 2.98 -6.57
CA GLY A 108 -10.87 4.28 -6.47
C GLY A 108 -12.06 4.42 -7.42
N LEU A 109 -11.95 3.97 -8.67
CA LEU A 109 -13.09 3.98 -9.60
C LEU A 109 -14.24 3.09 -9.11
N VAL A 110 -13.94 1.87 -8.65
CA VAL A 110 -14.93 0.96 -8.06
C VAL A 110 -15.58 1.59 -6.83
N GLY A 111 -14.81 2.29 -5.99
CA GLY A 111 -15.32 2.97 -4.81
C GLY A 111 -16.25 4.14 -5.11
N VAL A 112 -15.94 4.95 -6.13
CA VAL A 112 -16.85 6.01 -6.62
C VAL A 112 -18.14 5.41 -7.16
N VAL A 113 -18.05 4.34 -7.97
CA VAL A 113 -19.24 3.64 -8.49
C VAL A 113 -20.08 3.02 -7.37
N SER A 114 -19.44 2.41 -6.36
CA SER A 114 -20.11 1.88 -5.18
C SER A 114 -20.84 2.98 -4.40
N ALA A 115 -20.22 4.16 -4.24
CA ALA A 115 -20.84 5.29 -3.56
C ALA A 115 -22.00 5.91 -4.35
N TRP A 116 -21.95 5.88 -5.69
CA TRP A 116 -22.96 6.50 -6.55
C TRP A 116 -24.15 5.59 -6.90
N ARG A 117 -23.89 4.34 -7.29
CA ARG A 117 -24.94 3.40 -7.74
C ARG A 117 -25.46 2.45 -6.67
N GLU A 118 -24.82 2.41 -5.50
CA GLU A 118 -25.23 1.60 -4.34
C GLU A 118 -25.44 0.10 -4.61
N THR A 119 -24.81 -0.44 -5.66
CA THR A 119 -24.95 -1.86 -5.97
C THR A 119 -24.21 -2.69 -4.92
N GLN A 120 -24.85 -3.78 -4.47
CA GLN A 120 -24.25 -4.71 -3.52
C GLN A 120 -22.94 -5.28 -4.08
N PHE A 121 -22.93 -5.62 -5.37
CA PHE A 121 -21.75 -6.12 -6.06
C PHE A 121 -20.57 -5.13 -5.99
N ALA A 122 -20.77 -3.85 -6.33
CA ALA A 122 -19.69 -2.86 -6.29
C ALA A 122 -19.18 -2.63 -4.86
N SER A 123 -20.06 -2.69 -3.86
CA SER A 123 -19.70 -2.51 -2.45
C SER A 123 -18.90 -3.69 -1.89
N VAL A 124 -19.28 -4.93 -2.21
CA VAL A 124 -18.50 -6.13 -1.88
C VAL A 124 -17.15 -6.10 -2.60
N LEU A 125 -17.14 -5.80 -3.90
CA LEU A 125 -15.92 -5.72 -4.68
C LEU A 125 -14.96 -4.66 -4.13
N PHE A 126 -15.47 -3.46 -3.81
CA PHE A 126 -14.69 -2.42 -3.17
C PHE A 126 -14.11 -2.87 -1.82
N SER A 127 -14.91 -3.53 -0.97
CA SER A 127 -14.42 -4.05 0.31
C SER A 127 -13.27 -5.04 0.12
N VAL A 128 -13.40 -5.98 -0.81
CA VAL A 128 -12.36 -6.99 -1.07
C VAL A 128 -11.10 -6.30 -1.59
N LEU A 129 -11.25 -5.38 -2.54
CA LEU A 129 -10.12 -4.66 -3.15
C LEU A 129 -9.39 -3.77 -2.15
N VAL A 130 -10.08 -3.16 -1.18
CA VAL A 130 -9.46 -2.35 -0.13
C VAL A 130 -8.83 -3.22 0.96
N ALA A 131 -9.37 -4.42 1.22
CA ALA A 131 -8.81 -5.35 2.20
C ALA A 131 -7.41 -5.86 1.80
N ILE A 132 -7.17 -6.12 0.51
CA ILE A 132 -5.87 -6.59 0.00
C ILE A 132 -4.71 -5.69 0.44
N PRO A 133 -4.66 -4.39 0.07
CA PRO A 133 -3.59 -3.50 0.50
C PRO A 133 -3.58 -3.29 2.02
N ALA A 134 -4.74 -3.39 2.70
CA ALA A 134 -4.80 -3.30 4.14
C ALA A 134 -3.99 -4.41 4.82
N PHE A 135 -4.19 -5.67 4.40
CA PHE A 135 -3.42 -6.81 4.91
C PHE A 135 -1.94 -6.68 4.56
N VAL A 136 -1.59 -6.27 3.33
CA VAL A 136 -0.20 -6.06 2.93
C VAL A 136 0.49 -5.02 3.82
N LEU A 137 -0.18 -3.91 4.12
CA LEU A 137 0.37 -2.85 4.99
C LEU A 137 0.53 -3.32 6.44
N LEU A 138 -0.45 -4.09 6.96
CA LEU A 138 -0.37 -4.64 8.32
C LEU A 138 0.75 -5.68 8.45
N GLU A 139 0.90 -6.57 7.48
CA GLU A 139 1.99 -7.54 7.41
C GLU A 139 3.36 -6.82 7.30
N ALA A 140 3.46 -5.79 6.46
CA ALA A 140 4.66 -4.97 6.38
C ALA A 140 4.98 -4.27 7.71
N GLY A 141 3.96 -3.75 8.40
CA GLY A 141 4.09 -3.17 9.75
C GLY A 141 4.58 -4.19 10.79
N MET A 142 4.05 -5.41 10.76
CA MET A 142 4.48 -6.53 11.60
C MET A 142 5.92 -6.95 11.32
N LEU A 143 6.31 -7.08 10.04
CA LEU A 143 7.68 -7.38 9.64
C LEU A 143 8.66 -6.32 10.14
N LEU A 144 8.33 -5.04 9.97
CA LEU A 144 9.16 -3.94 10.48
C LEU A 144 9.25 -3.94 12.00
N LEU A 145 8.18 -4.31 12.71
CA LEU A 145 8.19 -4.47 14.16
C LEU A 145 9.15 -5.60 14.57
N VAL A 146 9.10 -6.74 13.89
CA VAL A 146 10.03 -7.87 14.14
C VAL A 146 11.47 -7.44 13.89
N VAL A 147 11.74 -6.73 12.80
CA VAL A 147 13.07 -6.18 12.50
C VAL A 147 13.51 -5.21 13.61
N TYR A 148 12.63 -4.29 14.04
CA TYR A 148 12.94 -3.36 15.13
C TYR A 148 13.29 -4.09 16.42
N LEU A 149 12.50 -5.09 16.81
CA LEU A 149 12.78 -5.89 18.00
C LEU A 149 14.14 -6.59 17.90
N LYS A 150 14.47 -7.15 16.72
CA LYS A 150 15.78 -7.77 16.47
C LYS A 150 16.94 -6.79 16.55
N VAL A 151 16.77 -5.58 16.02
CA VAL A 151 17.78 -4.51 16.09
C VAL A 151 18.04 -4.10 17.55
N VAL A 152 16.99 -4.03 18.38
CA VAL A 152 17.14 -3.62 19.78
C VAL A 152 17.67 -4.76 20.66
N SER A 153 17.34 -6.02 20.35
CA SER A 153 17.60 -7.16 21.24
C SER A 153 18.81 -8.02 20.87
N SER A 154 19.45 -7.81 19.70
CA SER A 154 20.49 -8.71 19.20
C SER A 154 21.49 -8.04 18.27
N ASN A 155 22.61 -8.72 17.99
CA ASN A 155 23.62 -8.30 17.00
C ASN A 155 23.16 -8.47 15.54
N PHE A 156 21.84 -8.48 15.28
CA PHE A 156 21.24 -8.74 13.97
C PHE A 156 21.82 -7.85 12.86
N LEU A 157 22.13 -6.59 13.16
CA LEU A 157 22.73 -5.68 12.18
C LEU A 157 24.13 -6.13 11.73
N ALA A 158 24.91 -6.77 12.62
CA ALA A 158 26.22 -7.32 12.28
C ALA A 158 26.09 -8.50 11.32
N ASP A 159 25.16 -9.42 11.60
CA ASP A 159 24.90 -10.58 10.74
C ASP A 159 24.41 -10.16 9.35
N VAL A 160 23.52 -9.16 9.30
CA VAL A 160 23.03 -8.59 8.04
C VAL A 160 24.16 -7.90 7.27
N TRP A 161 25.03 -7.18 7.97
CA TRP A 161 26.18 -6.51 7.36
C TRP A 161 27.14 -7.52 6.73
N GLU A 162 27.54 -8.55 7.48
CA GLU A 162 28.43 -9.61 7.01
C GLU A 162 27.86 -10.34 5.79
N LEU A 163 26.54 -10.56 5.77
CA LEU A 163 25.86 -11.18 4.63
C LEU A 163 25.76 -10.25 3.40
N ALA A 164 25.61 -8.94 3.61
CA ALA A 164 25.36 -7.97 2.55
C ALA A 164 26.63 -7.53 1.82
N VAL A 165 27.74 -7.36 2.54
CA VAL A 165 29.05 -6.94 1.99
C VAL A 165 29.48 -7.76 0.76
N PRO A 166 29.51 -9.11 0.80
CA PRO A 166 29.94 -9.89 -0.36
C PRO A 166 28.90 -9.97 -1.47
N ARG A 167 27.61 -9.76 -1.17
CA ARG A 167 26.51 -9.91 -2.14
C ARG A 167 26.24 -8.63 -2.95
N ALA A 168 26.43 -7.47 -2.34
CA ALA A 168 26.10 -6.19 -2.94
C ALA A 168 27.11 -5.10 -2.51
N PRO A 169 28.39 -5.21 -2.93
CA PRO A 169 29.44 -4.29 -2.52
C PRO A 169 29.16 -2.83 -2.93
N ASP A 170 28.56 -2.60 -4.09
CA ASP A 170 28.21 -1.26 -4.57
C ASP A 170 27.19 -0.57 -3.66
N VAL A 171 26.15 -1.31 -3.22
CA VAL A 171 25.11 -0.79 -2.32
C VAL A 171 25.70 -0.46 -0.95
N ILE A 172 26.63 -1.29 -0.46
CA ILE A 172 27.33 -1.03 0.80
C ILE A 172 28.22 0.21 0.69
N CYS A 173 28.93 0.41 -0.43
CA CYS A 173 29.71 1.64 -0.63
C CYS A 173 28.81 2.90 -0.62
N GLU A 174 27.68 2.88 -1.33
CA GLU A 174 26.72 4.00 -1.35
C GLU A 174 26.14 4.26 0.04
N PHE A 175 25.82 3.19 0.78
CA PHE A 175 25.33 3.28 2.14
C PHE A 175 26.35 3.91 3.10
N GLN A 176 27.63 3.50 3.00
CA GLN A 176 28.73 4.09 3.75
C GLN A 176 28.93 5.57 3.41
N GLU A 177 28.76 5.95 2.14
CA GLU A 177 28.90 7.33 1.69
C GLU A 177 27.79 8.21 2.23
N ARG A 178 26.55 7.70 2.16
CA ARG A 178 25.36 8.38 2.68
C ARG A 178 25.40 8.53 4.19
N LEU A 179 25.92 7.53 4.90
CA LEU A 179 26.08 7.58 6.34
C LEU A 179 27.41 8.22 6.79
N GLN A 180 28.30 8.58 5.87
CA GLN A 180 29.64 9.12 6.15
C GLN A 180 30.42 8.28 7.18
N CYS A 181 30.37 6.95 7.05
CA CYS A 181 30.96 5.98 7.98
C CYS A 181 31.76 4.91 7.22
N SER A 182 32.62 4.17 7.91
CA SER A 182 33.39 3.08 7.30
C SER A 182 33.68 1.94 8.28
N GLY A 183 33.54 0.70 7.79
CA GLY A 183 33.56 -0.51 8.62
C GLY A 183 32.32 -0.64 9.52
N PHE A 184 32.00 -1.86 9.94
CA PHE A 184 30.85 -2.08 10.83
C PHE A 184 31.20 -1.76 12.28
N ALA A 185 32.24 -2.39 12.83
CA ALA A 185 32.75 -2.16 14.19
C ALA A 185 34.14 -1.47 14.19
N PRO A 186 34.65 -1.03 15.36
CA PRO A 186 35.98 -0.43 15.45
C PRO A 186 37.03 -1.40 14.93
N SER A 187 38.06 -0.90 14.25
CA SER A 187 39.12 -1.71 13.62
C SER A 187 38.69 -2.68 12.49
N GLN A 188 37.40 -2.81 12.21
CA GLN A 188 36.90 -3.57 11.04
C GLN A 188 36.89 -2.74 9.75
N CYS A 189 37.60 -1.61 9.77
CA CYS A 189 37.68 -0.76 8.63
C CYS A 189 38.81 -1.19 7.69
N CYS A 190 38.50 -1.27 6.41
CA CYS A 190 39.42 -1.71 5.37
C CYS A 190 40.38 -0.57 5.03
N VAL A 191 41.69 -0.75 5.24
CA VAL A 191 42.71 0.25 4.90
C VAL A 191 43.61 -0.24 3.76
N SER A 192 44.03 0.70 2.91
CA SER A 192 45.00 0.44 1.84
C SER A 192 46.43 0.27 2.39
N ASN A 193 47.32 -0.29 1.59
CA ASN A 193 48.77 -0.30 1.86
C ASN A 193 49.35 1.09 2.13
N LEU A 194 48.91 2.12 1.39
CA LEU A 194 49.36 3.50 1.56
C LEU A 194 48.97 4.07 2.93
N THR A 195 47.73 3.80 3.36
CA THR A 195 47.23 4.28 4.64
C THR A 195 47.82 3.49 5.81
N ALA A 196 47.94 2.17 5.68
CA ALA A 196 48.53 1.30 6.70
C ALA A 196 49.98 1.67 7.01
N ALA A 197 50.77 2.07 6.01
CA ALA A 197 52.16 2.51 6.19
C ALA A 197 52.29 3.74 7.12
N GLY A 198 51.25 4.57 7.21
CA GLY A 198 51.21 5.75 8.09
C GLY A 198 50.65 5.49 9.49
N LEU A 199 50.26 4.26 9.82
CA LEU A 199 49.56 3.91 11.05
C LEU A 199 50.27 2.79 11.83
N PRO A 200 50.53 2.95 13.14
CA PRO A 200 51.08 1.86 13.94
C PRO A 200 50.02 0.77 14.18
N ASN A 201 50.42 -0.50 14.03
CA ASN A 201 49.63 -1.71 14.33
C ASN A 201 48.35 -1.91 13.50
N VAL A 202 48.27 -1.36 12.28
CA VAL A 202 47.16 -1.60 11.35
C VAL A 202 47.68 -2.33 10.10
N SER A 203 47.18 -3.53 9.84
CA SER A 203 47.48 -4.27 8.61
C SER A 203 46.65 -3.76 7.44
N SER A 204 47.24 -3.68 6.24
CA SER A 204 46.48 -3.40 5.02
C SER A 204 45.55 -4.55 4.69
N CYS A 205 44.31 -4.22 4.37
CA CYS A 205 43.29 -5.20 3.97
C CYS A 205 43.28 -5.42 2.45
N TYR A 206 43.75 -4.45 1.69
CA TYR A 206 43.92 -4.53 0.24
C TYR A 206 45.11 -3.67 -0.21
N LEU A 207 45.67 -4.03 -1.35
CA LEU A 207 46.69 -3.28 -2.06
C LEU A 207 46.03 -2.47 -3.17
N VAL A 208 46.47 -1.22 -3.36
CA VAL A 208 46.10 -0.43 -4.54
C VAL A 208 47.22 -0.62 -5.58
N ALA A 209 46.86 -1.07 -6.78
CA ALA A 209 47.81 -1.25 -7.88
C ALA A 209 48.32 0.12 -8.40
N GLU A 210 49.37 0.10 -9.22
CA GLU A 210 49.97 1.33 -9.78
C GLU A 210 48.99 2.17 -10.62
N ASP A 211 47.94 1.54 -11.16
CA ASP A 211 46.88 2.22 -11.89
C ASP A 211 45.99 3.11 -11.00
N GLY A 212 46.11 2.99 -9.67
CA GLY A 212 45.32 3.73 -8.69
C GLY A 212 43.86 3.30 -8.60
N VAL A 213 43.44 2.26 -9.33
CA VAL A 213 42.03 1.85 -9.47
C VAL A 213 41.82 0.39 -9.05
N THR A 214 42.76 -0.49 -9.37
CA THR A 214 42.61 -1.92 -9.08
C THR A 214 42.99 -2.23 -7.63
N THR A 215 42.07 -2.88 -6.91
CA THR A 215 42.26 -3.33 -5.53
C THR A 215 42.56 -4.82 -5.49
N LEU A 216 43.67 -5.20 -4.87
CA LEU A 216 44.18 -6.58 -4.81
C LEU A 216 44.23 -7.08 -3.36
N ASP A 217 44.07 -8.39 -3.19
CA ASP A 217 44.27 -9.08 -1.91
C ASP A 217 45.77 -9.08 -1.55
N PRO A 218 46.17 -8.70 -0.32
CA PRO A 218 47.58 -8.70 0.10
C PRO A 218 48.25 -10.08 0.07
N HIS A 219 47.48 -11.15 0.23
CA HIS A 219 47.98 -12.53 0.31
C HIS A 219 47.92 -13.26 -1.03
N THR A 220 46.83 -13.07 -1.79
CA THR A 220 46.61 -13.80 -3.05
C THR A 220 46.98 -13.01 -4.30
N LEU A 221 47.18 -11.69 -4.19
CA LEU A 221 47.40 -10.76 -5.30
C LEU A 221 46.28 -10.81 -6.37
N GLN A 222 45.12 -11.34 -6.02
CA GLN A 222 43.95 -11.37 -6.90
C GLN A 222 43.05 -10.15 -6.64
N PRO A 223 42.27 -9.71 -7.64
CA PRO A 223 41.27 -8.67 -7.44
C PRO A 223 40.28 -9.07 -6.34
N VAL A 224 40.04 -8.18 -5.38
CA VAL A 224 39.07 -8.41 -4.30
C VAL A 224 37.69 -7.92 -4.67
N SER A 225 36.66 -8.64 -4.22
CA SER A 225 35.25 -8.24 -4.39
C SER A 225 34.87 -7.06 -3.50
N TRP A 226 35.59 -6.85 -2.40
CA TRP A 226 35.39 -5.70 -1.52
C TRP A 226 36.70 -5.26 -0.84
N PRO A 227 36.98 -3.94 -0.78
CA PRO A 227 36.34 -2.89 -1.57
C PRO A 227 36.84 -3.01 -3.02
N SER A 228 35.95 -3.35 -3.97
CA SER A 228 36.30 -3.43 -5.39
C SER A 228 36.39 -2.06 -6.08
N ARG A 229 35.96 -1.00 -5.36
CA ARG A 229 35.99 0.42 -5.75
C ARG A 229 36.24 1.26 -4.49
N VAL A 230 36.60 2.53 -4.70
CA VAL A 230 36.71 3.53 -3.63
C VAL A 230 35.31 3.76 -3.04
N CYS A 231 34.98 3.12 -1.92
CA CYS A 231 33.81 3.50 -1.13
C CYS A 231 34.03 4.89 -0.48
N ALA A 232 33.00 5.42 0.20
CA ALA A 232 32.99 6.56 1.15
C ALA A 232 34.35 6.91 1.80
N PRO A 233 34.61 8.17 2.23
CA PRO A 233 35.96 8.66 2.59
C PRO A 233 36.73 7.56 3.30
N THR A 234 37.75 7.08 2.58
CA THR A 234 38.56 5.92 2.97
C THR A 234 38.87 6.00 4.44
N CYS A 235 38.97 4.85 5.13
CA CYS A 235 39.45 4.87 6.49
C CYS A 235 40.85 5.44 6.52
N VAL A 236 40.91 6.73 6.79
CA VAL A 236 42.11 7.52 6.92
C VAL A 236 42.53 7.48 8.37
N SER A 237 43.77 7.82 8.63
CA SER A 237 44.34 7.77 9.98
C SER A 237 43.51 8.52 11.03
N SER A 238 42.72 9.51 10.64
CA SER A 238 41.86 10.29 11.52
C SER A 238 40.55 9.60 11.94
N ASN A 239 40.10 8.54 11.25
CA ASN A 239 38.75 7.98 11.46
C ASN A 239 38.68 6.45 11.64
N VAL A 240 39.79 5.72 11.44
CA VAL A 240 39.92 4.24 11.59
C VAL A 240 39.33 3.68 12.89
N TYR A 241 39.39 4.44 13.98
CA TYR A 241 38.94 3.99 15.30
C TYR A 241 37.57 4.53 15.73
N ASN A 242 37.04 5.56 15.06
CA ASN A 242 35.88 6.32 15.56
C ASN A 242 34.70 6.35 14.58
N ALA A 243 34.88 6.06 13.29
CA ALA A 243 33.84 6.24 12.27
C ALA A 243 33.11 4.94 11.89
N THR A 244 32.59 4.21 12.89
CA THR A 244 31.90 2.93 12.66
C THR A 244 30.49 3.11 12.11
N CYS A 245 30.07 2.27 11.17
CA CYS A 245 28.71 2.27 10.66
C CYS A 245 27.68 1.64 11.61
N GLN A 246 28.09 0.80 12.57
CA GLN A 246 27.18 0.15 13.51
C GLN A 246 26.32 1.16 14.28
N GLU A 247 26.95 2.11 14.98
CA GLU A 247 26.22 3.09 15.81
C GLU A 247 25.29 3.96 14.97
N ARG A 248 25.75 4.43 13.80
CA ARG A 248 24.94 5.26 12.91
C ARG A 248 23.77 4.48 12.31
N PHE A 249 24.00 3.23 11.93
CA PHE A 249 22.96 2.38 11.36
C PHE A 249 21.91 2.00 12.42
N GLU A 250 22.36 1.64 13.62
CA GLU A 250 21.46 1.34 14.73
C GLU A 250 20.62 2.55 15.12
N ASN A 251 21.24 3.74 15.21
CA ASN A 251 20.53 4.98 15.50
C ASN A 251 19.51 5.33 14.39
N LEU A 252 19.88 5.12 13.12
CA LEU A 252 18.96 5.30 11.99
C LEU A 252 17.77 4.34 12.10
N CYS A 253 18.01 3.05 12.37
CA CYS A 253 16.95 2.06 12.54
C CYS A 253 16.04 2.40 13.73
N ARG A 254 16.61 2.76 14.89
CA ARG A 254 15.84 3.14 16.08
C ARG A 254 15.00 4.39 15.86
N LYS A 255 15.45 5.32 15.01
CA LYS A 255 14.73 6.55 14.70
C LYS A 255 13.66 6.37 13.63
N MET A 256 13.93 5.56 12.60
CA MET A 256 13.06 5.42 11.43
C MET A 256 12.06 4.27 11.54
N LEU A 257 12.44 3.13 12.14
CA LEU A 257 11.55 1.96 12.20
C LEU A 257 10.26 2.20 13.00
N PRO A 258 10.28 2.83 14.19
CA PRO A 258 9.06 3.08 14.94
C PRO A 258 8.01 3.94 14.21
N PRO A 259 8.36 5.13 13.66
CA PRO A 259 7.37 5.94 12.93
C PRO A 259 6.92 5.25 11.64
N SER A 260 7.80 4.54 10.93
CA SER A 260 7.41 3.76 9.75
C SER A 260 6.42 2.66 10.10
N CYS A 261 6.70 1.87 11.15
CA CYS A 261 5.82 0.81 11.64
C CYS A 261 4.44 1.36 12.04
N GLY A 262 4.42 2.45 12.83
CA GLY A 262 3.17 3.13 13.20
C GLY A 262 2.41 3.65 11.98
N GLY A 263 3.10 4.19 10.98
CA GLY A 263 2.51 4.63 9.72
C GLY A 263 1.86 3.49 8.94
N PHE A 264 2.55 2.35 8.80
CA PHE A 264 1.99 1.17 8.12
C PHE A 264 0.74 0.63 8.82
N PHE A 265 0.76 0.52 10.16
CA PHE A 265 -0.41 0.13 10.92
C PHE A 265 -1.56 1.13 10.77
N ALA A 266 -1.30 2.42 10.92
CA ALA A 266 -2.33 3.46 10.82
C ALA A 266 -3.01 3.43 9.45
N VAL A 267 -2.25 3.40 8.36
CA VAL A 267 -2.81 3.33 7.01
C VAL A 267 -3.53 2.00 6.80
N GLY A 268 -2.96 0.87 7.23
CA GLY A 268 -3.60 -0.45 7.14
C GLY A 268 -4.96 -0.49 7.84
N PHE A 269 -5.06 0.05 9.06
CA PHE A 269 -6.33 0.12 9.78
C PHE A 269 -7.33 1.06 9.14
N VAL A 270 -6.90 2.19 8.55
CA VAL A 270 -7.79 3.07 7.78
C VAL A 270 -8.40 2.32 6.59
N PHE A 271 -7.58 1.58 5.83
CA PHE A 271 -8.07 0.76 4.72
C PHE A 271 -9.04 -0.32 5.20
N LEU A 272 -8.70 -1.07 6.27
CA LEU A 272 -9.62 -2.04 6.85
C LEU A 272 -10.93 -1.39 7.29
N GLY A 273 -10.88 -0.21 7.91
CA GLY A 273 -12.07 0.54 8.32
C GLY A 273 -13.00 0.84 7.15
N PHE A 274 -12.46 1.30 6.01
CA PHE A 274 -13.26 1.51 4.79
C PHE A 274 -13.77 0.21 4.17
N GLY A 275 -13.01 -0.89 4.25
CA GLY A 275 -13.47 -2.21 3.84
C GLY A 275 -14.66 -2.70 4.67
N VAL A 276 -14.53 -2.66 6.00
CA VAL A 276 -15.61 -3.01 6.94
C VAL A 276 -16.84 -2.14 6.72
N LEU A 277 -16.66 -0.83 6.52
CA LEU A 277 -17.74 0.10 6.22
C LEU A 277 -18.48 -0.28 4.93
N ALA A 278 -17.76 -0.71 3.89
CA ALA A 278 -18.35 -1.15 2.63
C ALA A 278 -19.11 -2.48 2.79
N CYS A 279 -18.58 -3.43 3.55
CA CYS A 279 -19.28 -4.68 3.89
C CYS A 279 -20.56 -4.41 4.72
N TYR A 280 -20.49 -3.51 5.71
CA TYR A 280 -21.63 -3.15 6.55
C TYR A 280 -22.82 -2.63 5.72
N ARG A 281 -22.58 -1.89 4.63
CA ARG A 281 -23.67 -1.44 3.73
C ARG A 281 -24.43 -2.58 3.07
N VAL A 282 -23.74 -3.69 2.79
CA VAL A 282 -24.32 -4.83 2.10
C VAL A 282 -25.10 -5.70 3.09
N THR A 283 -24.52 -5.96 4.27
CA THR A 283 -25.15 -6.79 5.31
C THR A 283 -26.25 -6.05 6.08
N GLY A 284 -26.09 -4.75 6.32
CA GLY A 284 -27.10 -3.91 6.97
C GLY A 284 -28.42 -3.85 6.19
N LYS A 285 -28.34 -3.68 4.85
CA LYS A 285 -29.52 -3.76 3.97
C LYS A 285 -30.21 -5.14 4.07
N ARG A 286 -29.42 -6.23 4.05
CA ARG A 286 -29.94 -7.61 4.10
C ARG A 286 -30.63 -7.98 5.42
N ILE A 287 -30.19 -7.43 6.56
CA ILE A 287 -30.80 -7.69 7.87
C ILE A 287 -32.14 -6.94 7.99
N GLN A 288 -32.25 -5.73 7.45
CA GLN A 288 -33.51 -4.98 7.39
C GLN A 288 -34.56 -5.68 6.52
N ASP A 289 -34.14 -6.30 5.40
CA ASP A 289 -35.05 -7.02 4.52
C ASP A 289 -35.62 -8.32 5.14
N ILE A 290 -34.89 -8.95 6.07
CA ILE A 290 -35.27 -10.24 6.69
C ILE A 290 -36.08 -10.07 7.99
N LEU A 291 -35.93 -8.94 8.68
CA LEU A 291 -36.62 -8.66 9.96
C LEU A 291 -37.47 -7.37 9.91
N PRO A 292 -38.55 -7.32 9.09
CA PRO A 292 -39.50 -6.21 9.16
C PRO A 292 -40.36 -6.21 10.43
N SER A 293 -40.33 -7.27 11.25
CA SER A 293 -41.33 -7.53 12.30
C SER A 293 -40.89 -7.32 13.75
N VAL A 294 -39.64 -6.96 14.04
CA VAL A 294 -39.22 -6.59 15.40
C VAL A 294 -39.21 -5.07 15.52
N ARG A 295 -40.41 -4.50 15.66
CA ARG A 295 -40.60 -3.15 16.20
C ARG A 295 -40.34 -3.24 17.71
N LEU A 296 -39.22 -2.69 18.17
CA LEU A 296 -39.00 -2.32 19.57
C LEU A 296 -39.46 -0.86 19.77
#